data_AF-A0A5Q0GVY7-F1
#
_entry.id   AF-A0A5Q0GVY7-F1
#
_cell.length_a   1.000
_cell.length_b   1.000
_cell.length_c   1.000
_cell.angle_alpha   90.00
_cell.angle_beta   90.00
_cell.angle_gamma   90.00
#
_symmetry.space_group_name_H-M   'P 1'
#
loop_
_entity.id
_entity.type
_entity.pdbx_description
1 polymer ?
#
loop_
_entity_poly.entity_id
_entity_poly.type
_entity_poly.pdbx_seq_one_letter_code
_entity_poly.pdbx_strand_id
1 'polypeptide(L)'
;MLGRVGDEVPEDLLRHVVRTTGLPPALAHRVVADVMGYFVETTEEYVLRRHAELRRGGLPNARIWELLRAELDVRPVAAPPLSERQLRRIVYG
;
A
#
# COMPACT_ATOMS: atom_id res chain seq x y z
N MET A 1 -11.95 15.72 -11.28
CA MET A 1 -10.54 15.30 -11.40
C MET A 1 -9.96 15.20 -9.99
N LEU A 2 -10.19 14.10 -9.29
CA LEU A 2 -9.51 13.83 -8.02
C LEU A 2 -8.05 13.58 -8.39
N GLY A 3 -7.16 14.51 -8.01
CA GLY A 3 -5.73 14.34 -8.18
C GLY A 3 -5.32 13.01 -7.58
N ARG A 4 -4.56 12.22 -8.34
CA ARG A 4 -3.97 10.98 -7.87
C ARG A 4 -3.06 11.31 -6.70
N VAL A 5 -3.58 11.19 -5.49
CA VAL A 5 -2.80 11.28 -4.24
C VAL A 5 -1.70 10.19 -4.19
N GLY A 6 -1.69 9.25 -5.15
CA GLY A 6 -0.63 8.25 -5.34
C GLY A 6 0.48 8.60 -6.34
N ASP A 7 0.43 9.72 -7.08
CA ASP A 7 1.48 10.06 -8.07
C ASP A 7 2.61 10.95 -7.49
N GLU A 8 2.41 11.59 -6.33
CA GLU A 8 3.44 12.47 -5.75
C GLU A 8 4.39 11.66 -4.87
N VAL A 9 5.49 11.22 -5.47
CA VAL A 9 6.57 10.51 -4.79
C VAL A 9 7.14 11.41 -3.68
N PRO A 10 7.16 10.96 -2.41
CA PRO A 10 7.78 11.72 -1.32
C PRO A 10 9.25 12.02 -1.64
N GLU A 11 9.61 13.30 -1.63
CA GLU A 11 10.96 13.72 -2.04
C GLU A 11 12.06 13.14 -1.15
N ASP A 12 11.77 12.96 0.14
CA ASP A 12 12.68 12.36 1.11
C ASP A 12 12.96 10.89 0.81
N LEU A 13 11.93 10.13 0.41
CA LEU A 13 12.07 8.76 -0.08
C LEU A 13 12.90 8.73 -1.37
N LEU A 14 12.63 9.62 -2.32
CA LEU A 14 13.40 9.71 -3.56
C LEU A 14 14.89 10.01 -3.29
N ARG A 15 15.19 10.98 -2.43
CA ARG A 15 16.57 11.28 -2.01
C ARG A 15 17.22 10.08 -1.34
N HIS A 16 16.49 9.35 -0.50
CA HIS A 16 16.99 8.14 0.15
C HIS A 16 17.37 7.06 -0.88
N VAL A 17 16.49 6.79 -1.85
CA VAL A 17 16.72 5.78 -2.89
C VAL A 17 17.92 6.14 -3.77
N VAL A 18 18.00 7.38 -4.25
CA VAL A 18 19.17 7.85 -5.04
C VAL A 18 20.46 7.66 -4.27
N ARG A 19 20.48 8.04 -2.99
CA ARG A 19 21.67 7.93 -2.13
C ARG A 19 22.10 6.49 -1.88
N THR A 20 21.17 5.56 -1.72
CA THR A 20 21.46 4.17 -1.34
C THR A 20 21.72 3.24 -2.53
N THR A 21 21.18 3.58 -3.70
CA THR A 21 21.28 2.73 -4.90
C THR A 21 22.18 3.31 -5.99
N GLY A 22 22.45 4.63 -5.96
CA GLY A 22 23.15 5.33 -7.04
C GLY A 22 22.33 5.50 -8.32
N LEU A 23 21.03 5.17 -8.30
CA LEU A 23 20.16 5.34 -9.46
C LEU A 23 20.07 6.82 -9.87
N PRO A 24 20.04 7.13 -11.19
CA PRO A 24 19.75 8.48 -11.65
C PRO A 24 18.39 8.97 -11.11
N PRO A 25 18.24 10.24 -10.71
CA PRO A 25 17.03 10.74 -10.07
C PRO A 25 15.74 10.47 -10.85
N ALA A 26 15.76 10.62 -12.17
CA ALA A 26 14.60 10.34 -13.02
C ALA A 26 14.18 8.86 -13.00
N LEU A 27 15.16 7.95 -12.98
CA LEU A 27 14.89 6.51 -12.91
C LEU A 27 14.41 6.11 -11.51
N ALA A 28 15.03 6.64 -10.46
CA ALA A 28 14.59 6.42 -9.09
C ALA A 28 13.15 6.90 -8.89
N HIS A 29 12.79 8.07 -9.42
CA HIS A 29 11.42 8.59 -9.36
C HIS A 29 10.43 7.64 -10.02
N ARG A 30 10.73 7.19 -11.25
CA ARG A 30 9.86 6.23 -11.96
C ARG A 30 9.66 4.95 -11.18
N VAL A 31 10.75 4.36 -10.67
CA VAL A 31 10.66 3.11 -9.89
C VAL A 31 9.81 3.30 -8.64
N VAL A 32 10.01 4.40 -7.91
CA VAL A 32 9.24 4.66 -6.69
C VAL A 32 7.76 4.93 -7.02
N ALA A 33 7.47 5.70 -8.07
CA ALA A 33 6.11 5.94 -8.53
C ALA A 33 5.41 4.63 -8.92
N ASP A 34 6.09 3.75 -9.66
CA ASP A 34 5.55 2.45 -10.07
C ASP A 34 5.25 1.56 -8.84
N VAL A 35 6.15 1.52 -7.86
CA VAL A 35 5.97 0.74 -6.62
C VAL A 35 4.83 1.29 -5.77
N MET A 36 4.78 2.61 -5.55
CA MET A 36 3.70 3.25 -4.80
C MET A 36 2.35 3.09 -5.51
N GLY A 37 2.33 3.23 -6.83
CA GLY A 37 1.16 3.01 -7.67
C GLY A 37 0.63 1.57 -7.63
N TYR A 38 1.48 0.60 -7.29
CA TYR A 38 1.08 -0.80 -7.08
C TYR A 38 0.41 -1.04 -5.71
N PHE A 39 0.66 -0.20 -4.71
CA PHE A 39 0.15 -0.34 -3.34
C PHE A 39 -0.90 0.73 -2.98
N VAL A 40 -1.84 0.99 -3.88
CA VAL A 40 -2.88 2.04 -3.69
C VAL A 40 -4.11 1.59 -2.90
N GLU A 41 -4.29 0.29 -2.72
CA GLU A 41 -5.47 -0.27 -2.05
C GLU A 41 -5.32 -0.18 -0.53
N THR A 42 -6.42 0.16 0.15
CA THR A 42 -6.53 0.00 1.60
C THR A 42 -6.52 -1.47 1.99
N THR A 43 -6.26 -1.76 3.27
CA THR A 43 -6.34 -3.13 3.82
C THR A 43 -7.66 -3.80 3.48
N GLU A 44 -8.78 -3.08 3.61
CA GLU A 44 -10.11 -3.61 3.36
C GLU A 44 -10.32 -3.95 1.88
N GLU A 45 -10.00 -3.03 0.97
CA GLU A 45 -10.11 -3.25 -0.48
C GLU A 45 -9.26 -4.44 -0.93
N TYR A 46 -8.01 -4.50 -0.45
CA TYR A 46 -7.11 -5.61 -0.73
C TYR A 46 -7.68 -6.95 -0.25
N VAL A 47 -8.13 -7.03 1.00
CA VAL A 47 -8.71 -8.26 1.58
C VAL A 47 -9.91 -8.73 0.78
N LEU A 48 -10.83 -7.82 0.44
CA LEU A 48 -12.04 -8.16 -0.31
C LEU A 48 -11.70 -8.71 -1.71
N ARG A 49 -10.85 -8.01 -2.46
CA ARG A 49 -10.43 -8.44 -3.80
C ARG A 49 -9.67 -9.77 -3.74
N ARG A 50 -8.67 -9.86 -2.87
CA ARG A 50 -7.79 -11.02 -2.76
C ARG A 50 -8.53 -12.26 -2.27
N HIS A 51 -9.44 -12.10 -1.30
CA HIS A 51 -10.34 -13.18 -0.89
C HIS A 51 -11.18 -13.69 -2.07
N ALA A 52 -11.77 -12.78 -2.86
CA ALA A 52 -12.58 -13.16 -4.03
C ALA A 52 -11.74 -13.89 -5.10
N GLU A 53 -10.48 -13.51 -5.31
CA GLU A 53 -9.55 -14.24 -6.17
C GLU A 53 -9.27 -15.66 -5.66
N LEU A 54 -8.87 -15.80 -4.39
CA LEU A 54 -8.52 -17.10 -3.81
C LEU A 54 -9.73 -18.04 -3.74
N ARG A 55 -10.92 -17.50 -3.45
CA ARG A 55 -12.18 -18.25 -3.47
C ARG A 55 -12.54 -18.73 -4.87
N ARG A 56 -12.36 -17.91 -5.91
CA ARG A 56 -12.53 -18.34 -7.31
C ARG A 56 -11.53 -19.43 -7.71
N GLY A 57 -10.35 -19.43 -7.10
CA GLY A 57 -9.36 -20.51 -7.22
C GLY A 57 -9.68 -21.78 -6.43
N GLY A 58 -10.81 -21.84 -5.71
CA GLY A 58 -11.27 -23.03 -5.00
C GLY A 58 -10.60 -23.28 -3.65
N LEU A 59 -9.88 -22.31 -3.08
CA LEU A 59 -9.26 -22.49 -1.77
C LEU A 59 -10.32 -22.48 -0.66
N PRO A 60 -10.18 -23.35 0.37
CA PRO A 60 -11.06 -23.33 1.52
C PRO A 60 -10.79 -22.09 2.39
N ASN A 61 -11.84 -21.55 3.02
CA ASN A 61 -11.77 -20.31 3.82
C ASN A 61 -10.65 -20.33 4.87
N ALA A 62 -10.45 -21.44 5.58
CA ALA A 62 -9.39 -21.57 6.57
C ALA A 62 -8.00 -21.24 5.99
N ARG A 63 -7.72 -21.76 4.78
CA ARG A 63 -6.46 -21.49 4.10
C ARG A 63 -6.37 -20.07 3.56
N ILE A 64 -7.50 -19.51 3.09
CA ILE A 64 -7.55 -18.11 2.62
C ILE A 64 -7.16 -17.15 3.75
N TRP A 65 -7.65 -17.37 4.97
CA TRP A 65 -7.32 -16.50 6.11
C TRP A 65 -5.86 -16.59 6.56
N GLU A 66 -5.24 -17.78 6.44
CA GLU A 66 -3.79 -17.92 6.67
C GLU A 66 -2.98 -17.14 5.64
N LEU A 67 -3.34 -17.25 4.35
CA LEU A 67 -2.66 -16.54 3.27
C LEU A 67 -2.82 -15.03 3.37
N LEU A 68 -4.04 -14.54 3.62
CA LEU A 68 -4.28 -13.10 3.74
C LEU A 68 -3.48 -12.49 4.90
N ARG A 69 -3.37 -13.17 6.04
CA ARG A 69 -2.53 -12.71 7.15
C ARG A 69 -1.06 -12.64 6.74
N ALA A 70 -0.52 -13.73 6.19
CA ALA A 70 0.87 -13.77 5.76
C ALA A 70 1.20 -12.74 4.66
N GLU A 71 0.25 -12.49 3.74
CA GLU A 71 0.41 -11.46 2.71
C GLU A 71 0.40 -10.05 3.33
N LEU A 72 -0.52 -9.76 4.26
CA LEU A 72 -0.62 -8.47 4.94
C LEU A 72 0.53 -8.18 5.91
N ASP A 73 1.22 -9.20 6.41
CA ASP A 73 2.38 -9.03 7.30
C ASP A 73 3.57 -8.33 6.61
N VAL A 74 3.66 -8.42 5.27
CA VAL A 74 4.79 -7.87 4.49
C VAL A 74 4.38 -6.88 3.41
N ARG A 75 3.09 -6.77 3.10
CA ARG A 75 2.56 -5.92 2.04
C ARG A 75 2.20 -4.52 2.57
N PRO A 76 2.79 -3.44 2.02
CA PRO A 76 2.27 -2.10 2.22
C PRO A 76 0.85 -1.95 1.67
N VAL A 77 0.02 -1.20 2.40
CA VAL A 77 -1.36 -0.86 2.02
C VAL A 77 -1.60 0.61 2.30
N ALA A 78 -2.51 1.21 1.54
CA ALA A 78 -2.91 2.59 1.80
C ALA A 78 -3.63 2.69 3.15
N ALA A 79 -3.31 3.75 3.90
CA ALA A 79 -4.08 4.08 5.09
C ALA A 79 -5.52 4.45 4.68
N PRO A 80 -6.55 3.99 5.41
CA PRO A 80 -7.90 4.47 5.15
C PRO A 80 -7.98 5.98 5.43
N PRO A 81 -8.89 6.71 4.76
CA PRO A 81 -9.08 8.13 5.06
C PRO A 81 -9.54 8.30 6.51
N LEU A 82 -8.78 9.07 7.29
CA LEU A 82 -9.08 9.34 8.68
C LEU A 82 -9.66 10.75 8.84
N SER A 83 -10.78 10.85 9.53
CA SER A 83 -11.31 12.12 10.03
C SER A 83 -10.41 12.69 11.13
N GLU A 84 -10.46 14.02 11.32
CA GLU A 84 -9.76 14.68 12.43
C GLU A 84 -10.10 14.03 13.78
N ARG A 85 -11.37 13.67 14.00
CA ARG A 85 -11.80 12.98 15.23
C ARG A 85 -11.09 11.63 15.43
N GLN A 86 -10.89 10.86 14.37
CA GLN A 86 -10.15 9.59 14.44
C GLN A 86 -8.67 9.85 14.74
N LEU A 87 -8.04 10.82 14.06
CA LEU A 87 -6.66 11.21 14.33
C LEU A 87 -6.46 11.64 15.80
N ARG A 88 -7.35 12.49 16.31
CA ARG A 88 -7.31 12.91 17.72
C ARG A 88 -7.45 11.75 18.69
N ARG A 89 -8.29 10.75 18.38
CA ARG A 89 -8.42 9.55 19.23
C ARG A 89 -7.16 8.69 19.19
N ILE A 90 -6.45 8.61 18.07
CA ILE A 90 -5.16 7.89 18.01
C ILE A 90 -4.11 8.58 18.91
N VAL A 91 -4.11 9.91 18.94
CA VAL A 91 -3.11 10.69 19.69
C VAL A 91 -3.43 10.79 21.19
N TYR A 92 -4.72 10.97 21.54
CA TYR A 92 -5.14 11.32 22.90
C TYR A 92 -6.11 10.32 23.54
N GLY A 93 -6.61 9.35 22.77
CA GLY A 93 -7.62 8.39 23.22
C GLY A 93 -7.05 7.14 23.85
#